data_AF-A0A2N7VS09-F1
#
_entry.id   AF-A0A2N7VS09-F1
#
_cell.length_a   1.000
_cell.length_b   1.000
_cell.length_c   1.000
_cell.angle_alpha   90.00
_cell.angle_beta   90.00
_cell.angle_gamma   90.00
#
_symmetry.space_group_name_H-M   'P 1'
#
loop_
_entity.id
_entity.type
_entity.pdbx_description
1 polymer ?
#
loop_
_entity_poly.entity_id
_entity_poly.type
_entity_poly.pdbx_seq_one_letter_code
_entity_poly.pdbx_strand_id
1 'polypeptide(L)'
;MRFVHCAPSNPPASSKRILLRASTLLSVLLAGCLSSTPPIGMPDASVIGVQDGRAVPPDCEALATPTNFRDAGAARPTNAFGCATYRNLAAVLVRPDDLIAPRPFAGADAPVAASAVRRYETGKIPPLPTTDTSSFNK
;
A
#
# COMPACT_ATOMS: atom_id res chain seq x y z
N MET A 1 -5.89 -47.72 -6.03
CA MET A 1 -6.82 -46.84 -6.75
C MET A 1 -6.21 -46.56 -8.13
N ARG A 2 -6.95 -46.88 -9.19
CA ARG A 2 -6.47 -46.95 -10.58
C ARG A 2 -6.36 -45.55 -11.19
N PHE A 3 -5.23 -45.28 -11.84
CA PHE A 3 -5.03 -44.13 -12.74
C PHE A 3 -5.91 -44.29 -13.97
N VAL A 4 -6.88 -43.38 -14.14
CA VAL A 4 -7.64 -43.25 -15.38
C VAL A 4 -6.76 -42.51 -16.39
N HIS A 5 -6.38 -43.24 -17.44
CA HIS A 5 -5.86 -42.69 -18.69
C HIS A 5 -6.95 -41.83 -19.34
N CYS A 6 -6.68 -40.54 -19.52
CA CYS A 6 -7.33 -39.74 -20.56
C CYS A 6 -6.29 -39.54 -21.68
N ALA A 7 -6.48 -40.27 -22.78
CA ALA A 7 -5.75 -40.06 -24.01
C ALA A 7 -6.12 -38.68 -24.60
N PRO A 8 -5.14 -37.82 -24.96
CA PRO A 8 -5.44 -36.62 -25.71
C PRO A 8 -5.63 -36.97 -27.18
N SER A 9 -6.88 -36.92 -27.67
CA SER A 9 -7.15 -36.81 -29.09
C SER A 9 -6.59 -35.48 -29.61
N ASN A 10 -5.61 -35.53 -30.51
CA ASN A 10 -5.02 -34.38 -31.18
C ASN A 10 -6.00 -33.77 -32.21
N PRO A 11 -6.42 -32.50 -32.07
CA PRO A 11 -6.86 -31.72 -33.23
C PRO A 11 -5.65 -31.04 -33.90
N PRO A 12 -5.69 -30.78 -35.22
CA PRO A 12 -4.56 -30.21 -35.95
C PRO A 12 -4.18 -28.83 -35.39
N ALA A 13 -2.89 -28.65 -35.16
CA ALA A 13 -2.29 -27.45 -34.59
C ALA A 13 -2.58 -26.22 -35.47
N SER A 14 -3.61 -25.45 -35.08
CA SER A 14 -3.90 -24.15 -35.67
C SER A 14 -2.87 -23.13 -35.17
N SER A 15 -2.07 -22.60 -36.09
CA SER A 15 -1.04 -21.55 -35.92
C SER A 15 -1.48 -20.38 -35.01
N LYS A 16 -2.78 -20.07 -34.98
CA LYS A 16 -3.38 -19.06 -34.11
C LYS A 16 -3.20 -19.33 -32.61
N ARG A 17 -3.15 -20.59 -32.17
CA ARG A 17 -2.99 -20.97 -30.76
C ARG A 17 -1.54 -20.80 -30.26
N ILE A 18 -0.57 -20.94 -31.16
CA ILE A 18 0.86 -20.78 -30.83
C ILE A 18 1.20 -19.30 -30.67
N LEU A 19 0.70 -18.46 -31.58
CA LEU A 19 0.82 -16.99 -31.49
C LEU A 19 0.21 -16.44 -30.18
N LEU A 20 -0.99 -16.91 -29.80
CA LEU A 20 -1.68 -16.43 -28.59
C LEU A 20 -0.92 -16.78 -27.29
N ARG A 21 -0.27 -17.96 -27.25
CA ARG A 21 0.54 -18.39 -26.09
C ARG A 21 1.88 -17.66 -26.01
N ALA A 22 2.49 -17.35 -27.15
CA ALA A 22 3.73 -16.56 -27.17
C ALA A 22 3.50 -15.13 -26.67
N SER A 23 2.38 -14.50 -27.05
CA SER A 23 2.04 -13.14 -26.59
C SER A 23 1.81 -13.06 -25.08
N THR A 24 1.11 -14.04 -24.51
CA THR A 24 0.80 -14.06 -23.06
C THR A 24 2.05 -14.29 -22.21
N LEU A 25 2.97 -15.16 -22.63
CA LEU A 25 4.26 -15.35 -21.95
C LEU A 25 5.14 -14.09 -22.00
N LEU A 26 5.15 -13.40 -23.15
CA LEU A 26 5.91 -12.16 -23.31
C LEU A 26 5.38 -11.05 -22.37
N SER A 27 4.06 -10.90 -22.24
CA SER A 27 3.46 -9.91 -21.33
C SER A 27 3.79 -10.18 -19.85
N VAL A 28 3.80 -11.44 -19.42
CA VAL A 28 4.15 -11.81 -18.04
C VAL A 28 5.64 -11.56 -17.76
N LEU A 29 6.51 -11.82 -18.73
CA LEU A 29 7.95 -11.56 -18.60
C LEU A 29 8.28 -10.06 -18.56
N LEU A 30 7.59 -9.22 -19.35
CA LEU A 30 7.79 -7.77 -19.31
C LEU A 30 7.26 -7.12 -18.03
N ALA A 31 6.21 -7.67 -17.42
CA ALA A 31 5.64 -7.13 -16.19
C ALA A 31 6.56 -7.30 -14.96
N GLY A 32 7.47 -8.28 -14.96
CA GLY A 32 8.36 -8.57 -13.82
C GLY A 32 9.45 -7.52 -13.57
N CYS A 33 9.81 -6.71 -14.58
CA CYS A 33 10.92 -5.76 -14.47
C CYS A 33 10.54 -4.37 -13.93
N LEU A 34 9.24 -4.07 -13.74
CA LEU A 34 8.80 -2.71 -13.34
C LEU A 34 8.73 -2.49 -11.82
N SER A 35 8.94 -3.52 -10.98
CA SER A 35 8.63 -3.44 -9.54
C SER A 35 9.83 -3.54 -8.59
N SER A 36 11.08 -3.63 -9.06
CA SER A 36 12.20 -3.95 -8.17
C SER A 36 12.97 -2.77 -7.57
N THR A 37 12.79 -1.54 -8.08
CA THR A 37 13.55 -0.39 -7.58
C THR A 37 12.67 0.51 -6.73
N PRO A 38 13.04 0.83 -5.49
CA PRO A 38 12.37 1.88 -4.74
C PRO A 38 12.44 3.20 -5.54
N PRO A 39 11.47 4.12 -5.33
CA PRO A 39 11.51 5.44 -5.92
C PRO A 39 12.88 6.10 -5.68
N ILE A 40 13.38 6.87 -6.66
CA ILE A 40 14.67 7.53 -6.58
C ILE A 40 14.74 8.37 -5.29
N GLY A 41 15.72 8.09 -4.43
CA GLY A 41 15.93 8.77 -3.15
C GLY A 41 15.26 8.13 -1.93
N MET A 42 14.53 7.01 -2.09
CA MET A 42 13.96 6.26 -0.98
C MET A 42 14.89 5.09 -0.58
N PRO A 43 15.22 4.92 0.72
CA PRO A 43 16.05 3.81 1.16
C PRO A 43 15.39 2.44 0.97
N ASP A 44 16.17 1.36 0.98
CA ASP A 44 15.61 0.01 1.01
C ASP A 44 14.93 -0.29 2.36
N ALA A 45 14.02 -1.28 2.40
CA ALA A 45 13.37 -1.73 3.63
C ALA A 45 14.35 -2.17 4.74
N SER A 46 15.61 -2.46 4.40
CA SER A 46 16.69 -2.75 5.35
C SER A 46 16.95 -1.66 6.39
N VAL A 47 16.43 -0.44 6.20
CA VAL A 47 16.55 0.65 7.19
C VAL A 47 15.58 0.53 8.37
N ILE A 48 14.65 -0.43 8.32
CA ILE A 48 13.82 -0.76 9.48
C ILE A 48 14.67 -1.54 10.47
N GLY A 49 14.94 -0.92 11.62
CA GLY A 49 15.69 -1.52 12.71
C GLY A 49 14.82 -2.39 13.62
N VAL A 50 15.48 -3.11 14.52
CA VAL A 50 14.84 -3.82 15.63
C VAL A 50 15.39 -3.29 16.94
N GLN A 51 14.51 -2.81 17.82
CA GLN A 51 14.84 -2.33 19.16
C GLN A 51 13.86 -2.94 20.17
N ASP A 52 14.36 -3.53 21.25
CA ASP A 52 13.56 -4.18 22.28
C ASP A 52 12.56 -5.23 21.72
N GLY A 53 12.98 -5.95 20.67
CA GLY A 53 12.13 -6.94 19.98
C GLY A 53 11.00 -6.35 19.15
N ARG A 54 11.01 -5.03 18.89
CA ARG A 54 10.02 -4.33 18.04
C ARG A 54 10.70 -3.76 16.82
N ALA A 55 10.01 -3.81 15.68
CA ALA A 55 10.46 -3.12 14.48
C ALA A 55 10.28 -1.60 14.65
N VAL A 56 11.32 -0.83 14.32
CA VAL A 56 11.36 0.63 14.46
C VAL A 56 11.65 1.24 13.09
N PRO A 57 10.83 2.20 12.62
CA PRO A 57 11.07 2.89 11.36
C PRO A 57 12.37 3.71 11.42
N PRO A 58 12.96 4.08 10.27
CA PRO A 58 14.10 5.00 10.22
C PRO A 58 13.70 6.41 10.72
N ASP A 59 14.70 7.25 10.95
CA ASP A 59 14.49 8.66 11.27
C ASP A 59 13.62 9.34 10.18
N CYS A 60 12.49 9.90 10.59
CA CYS A 60 11.50 10.48 9.69
C CYS A 60 11.92 11.85 9.16
N GLU A 61 12.80 12.58 9.86
CA GLU A 61 13.34 13.85 9.37
C GLU A 61 14.27 13.61 8.17
N ALA A 62 15.03 12.52 8.18
CA ALA A 62 15.87 12.10 7.05
C ALA A 62 15.05 11.71 5.81
N LEU A 63 13.74 11.51 5.94
CA LEU A 63 12.81 11.19 4.86
C LEU A 63 11.90 12.37 4.47
N ALA A 64 12.12 13.54 5.05
CA ALA A 64 11.36 14.74 4.72
C ALA A 64 11.67 15.17 3.28
N THR A 65 10.62 15.22 2.44
CA THR A 65 10.74 15.68 1.06
C THR A 65 10.18 17.10 0.94
N PRO A 66 10.91 18.04 0.33
CA PRO A 66 10.40 19.37 0.07
C PRO A 66 9.21 19.32 -0.90
N THR A 67 8.19 20.13 -0.59
CA THR A 67 7.05 20.28 -1.47
C THR A 67 7.27 21.48 -2.38
N ASN A 68 7.16 21.26 -3.69
CA ASN A 68 7.19 22.36 -4.66
C ASN A 68 5.83 23.07 -4.78
N PHE A 69 4.85 22.65 -3.97
CA PHE A 69 3.52 23.22 -3.95
C PHE A 69 3.47 24.47 -3.07
N ARG A 70 2.86 25.52 -3.61
CA ARG A 70 2.53 26.74 -2.88
C ARG A 70 1.02 26.85 -2.77
N ASP A 71 0.54 27.30 -1.62
CA ASP A 71 -0.87 27.62 -1.40
C ASP A 71 -0.98 29.11 -1.09
N ALA A 72 -1.72 29.83 -1.93
CA ALA A 72 -1.81 31.30 -1.89
C ALA A 72 -0.44 32.02 -1.80
N GLY A 73 0.60 31.45 -2.43
CA GLY A 73 1.97 31.99 -2.41
C GLY A 73 2.84 31.54 -1.23
N ALA A 74 2.24 30.98 -0.17
CA ALA A 74 2.97 30.39 0.96
C ALA A 74 3.52 29.00 0.59
N ALA A 75 4.77 28.73 0.98
CA ALA A 75 5.34 27.40 0.84
C ALA A 75 4.58 26.41 1.73
N ARG A 76 4.22 25.26 1.19
CA ARG A 76 3.65 24.17 1.99
C ARG A 76 4.76 23.54 2.86
N PRO A 77 4.41 22.96 4.01
CA PRO A 77 5.36 22.17 4.82
C PRO A 77 6.00 21.05 4.01
N THR A 78 7.16 20.59 4.45
CA THR A 78 7.79 19.36 3.97
C THR A 78 6.90 18.16 4.30
N ASN A 79 6.88 17.17 3.40
CA ASN A 79 6.10 15.95 3.60
C ASN A 79 7.05 14.76 3.78
N ALA A 80 6.86 13.99 4.84
CA ALA A 80 7.60 12.74 5.07
C ALA A 80 6.79 11.53 4.58
N PHE A 81 6.43 11.49 3.29
CA PHE A 81 5.64 10.38 2.73
C PHE A 81 6.30 9.00 2.97
N GLY A 82 7.63 8.95 2.91
CA GLY A 82 8.39 7.73 3.24
C GLY A 82 8.20 7.29 4.69
N CYS A 83 8.13 8.21 5.66
CA CYS A 83 7.96 7.89 7.08
C CYS A 83 6.64 7.13 7.35
N ALA A 84 5.54 7.55 6.72
CA ALA A 84 4.26 6.83 6.82
C ALA A 84 4.39 5.39 6.30
N THR A 85 5.07 5.20 5.17
CA THR A 85 5.33 3.88 4.59
C THR A 85 6.13 2.99 5.52
N TYR A 86 7.28 3.45 6.03
CA TYR A 86 8.10 2.62 6.93
C TYR A 86 7.44 2.38 8.28
N ARG A 87 6.65 3.33 8.80
CA ARG A 87 5.86 3.10 10.02
C ARG A 87 4.82 2.01 9.84
N ASN A 88 4.11 2.03 8.72
CA ASN A 88 3.14 0.99 8.40
C ASN A 88 3.83 -0.36 8.23
N LEU A 89 4.99 -0.41 7.55
CA LEU A 89 5.74 -1.64 7.39
C LEU A 89 6.30 -2.15 8.73
N ALA A 90 6.87 -1.29 9.56
CA ALA A 90 7.32 -1.65 10.90
C ALA A 90 6.17 -2.21 11.76
N ALA A 91 4.96 -1.64 11.64
CA ALA A 91 3.77 -2.16 12.34
C ALA A 91 3.38 -3.58 11.88
N VAL A 92 3.53 -3.89 10.58
CA VAL A 92 3.35 -5.27 10.07
C VAL A 92 4.41 -6.20 10.66
N LEU A 93 5.66 -5.73 10.78
CA LEU A 93 6.77 -6.52 11.33
C LEU A 93 6.66 -6.79 12.84
N VAL A 94 5.77 -6.11 13.57
CA VAL A 94 5.48 -6.43 14.99
C VAL A 94 4.95 -7.86 15.14
N ARG A 95 4.29 -8.40 14.12
CA ARG A 95 3.82 -9.78 14.07
C ARG A 95 4.26 -10.43 12.75
N PRO A 96 5.47 -11.01 12.69
CA PRO A 96 6.01 -11.53 11.43
C PRO A 96 5.15 -12.62 10.79
N ASP A 97 4.37 -13.37 11.57
CA ASP A 97 3.39 -14.35 11.06
C ASP A 97 2.36 -13.71 10.11
N ASP A 98 2.04 -12.43 10.29
CA ASP A 98 1.11 -11.69 9.43
C ASP A 98 1.67 -11.50 8.00
N LEU A 99 2.98 -11.70 7.75
CA LEU A 99 3.58 -11.68 6.40
C LEU A 99 3.35 -12.99 5.62
N ILE A 100 3.22 -14.12 6.32
CA ILE A 100 3.09 -15.45 5.71
C ILE A 100 1.61 -15.86 5.71
N ALA A 101 0.90 -15.57 6.79
CA ALA A 101 -0.49 -15.90 7.01
C ALA A 101 -1.24 -14.66 7.53
N PRO A 102 -1.54 -13.69 6.66
CA PRO A 102 -2.24 -12.48 7.06
C PRO A 102 -3.58 -12.83 7.71
N ARG A 103 -3.90 -12.16 8.82
CA ARG A 103 -5.24 -12.27 9.41
C ARG A 103 -6.29 -11.89 8.37
N PRO A 104 -7.40 -12.63 8.26
CA PRO A 104 -8.50 -12.25 7.39
C PRO A 104 -8.94 -10.83 7.69
N PHE A 105 -9.03 -9.99 6.67
CA PHE A 105 -9.61 -8.66 6.80
C PHE A 105 -11.04 -8.79 7.30
N ALA A 106 -11.35 -8.19 8.45
CA ALA A 106 -12.66 -8.29 9.10
C ALA A 106 -13.79 -7.55 8.36
N GLY A 107 -13.47 -6.89 7.23
CA GLY A 107 -14.38 -6.02 6.52
C GLY A 107 -14.44 -4.61 7.13
N ALA A 108 -15.10 -3.71 6.42
CA ALA A 108 -15.50 -2.43 6.98
C ALA A 108 -16.78 -2.62 7.81
N ASP A 109 -16.79 -2.16 9.06
CA ASP A 109 -17.98 -2.15 9.90
C ASP A 109 -18.86 -0.94 9.54
N ALA A 110 -19.71 -1.13 8.54
CA ALA A 110 -20.62 -0.09 8.06
C ALA A 110 -21.57 0.44 9.16
N PRO A 111 -22.17 -0.40 10.03
CA PRO A 111 -22.93 0.08 11.18
C PRO A 111 -22.15 0.99 12.11
N VAL A 112 -20.90 0.66 12.46
CA VAL A 112 -20.05 1.51 13.30
C VAL A 112 -19.78 2.84 12.61
N ALA A 113 -19.41 2.83 11.32
CA ALA A 113 -19.19 4.04 10.55
C ALA A 113 -20.45 4.93 10.48
N ALA A 114 -21.61 4.34 10.18
CA ALA A 114 -22.89 5.05 10.14
C ALA A 114 -23.25 5.63 11.52
N SER A 115 -22.99 4.88 12.60
CA SER A 115 -23.24 5.36 13.96
C SER A 115 -22.33 6.54 14.34
N ALA A 116 -21.09 6.56 13.86
CA ALA A 116 -20.16 7.67 14.08
C ALA A 116 -20.65 8.94 13.38
N VAL A 117 -21.09 8.84 12.12
CA VAL A 117 -21.70 9.97 11.38
C VAL A 117 -22.97 10.44 12.08
N ARG A 118 -23.85 9.53 12.49
CA ARG A 118 -25.09 9.90 13.20
C ARG A 118 -24.81 10.61 14.51
N ARG A 119 -23.78 10.21 15.27
CA ARG A 119 -23.36 10.92 16.49
C ARG A 119 -22.87 12.33 16.20
N TYR A 120 -22.18 12.53 15.08
CA TYR A 120 -21.79 13.86 14.62
C TYR A 120 -23.01 14.73 14.31
N GLU A 121 -23.90 14.25 13.45
CA GLU A 121 -25.10 14.99 13.01
C GLU A 121 -26.05 15.33 14.17
N THR A 122 -26.12 14.47 15.19
CA THR A 122 -26.98 14.66 16.36
C THR A 122 -26.30 15.41 17.51
N GLY A 123 -25.09 15.96 17.31
CA GLY A 123 -24.38 16.74 18.31
C GLY A 123 -23.90 15.93 19.53
N LYS A 124 -23.81 14.60 19.41
CA LYS A 124 -23.34 13.70 20.49
C LYS A 124 -21.81 13.63 20.59
N ILE A 125 -21.09 14.29 19.69
CA ILE A 125 -19.64 14.51 19.73
C ILE A 125 -19.36 16.00 19.41
N PRO A 126 -18.26 16.56 19.93
CA PRO A 126 -17.90 17.95 19.68
C PRO A 126 -17.83 18.22 18.16
N PRO A 127 -18.25 19.42 17.71
CA PRO A 127 -18.07 19.81 16.32
C PRO A 127 -16.58 19.77 15.95
N LEU A 128 -16.28 19.50 14.67
CA LEU A 128 -14.90 19.66 14.21
C LEU A 128 -14.47 21.11 14.50
N PRO A 129 -13.24 21.34 14.98
CA PRO A 129 -12.72 22.68 15.12
C PRO A 129 -12.91 23.43 13.81
N THR A 130 -13.56 24.59 13.86
CA THR A 130 -13.74 25.48 12.69
C THR A 130 -12.45 26.21 12.32
N THR A 131 -11.30 25.69 12.74
CA THR A 131 -10.02 26.17 12.24
C THR A 131 -9.99 25.78 10.78
N ASP A 132 -10.17 26.77 9.91
CA ASP A 132 -9.87 26.63 8.50
C ASP A 132 -8.51 25.95 8.41
N THR A 133 -8.44 24.78 7.78
CA THR A 133 -7.16 24.19 7.37
C THR A 133 -6.42 25.06 6.34
N SER A 134 -6.94 26.26 6.03
CA SER A 134 -6.37 27.30 5.20
C SER A 134 -6.22 28.68 5.88
N SER A 135 -6.47 28.86 7.18
CA SER A 135 -6.28 30.17 7.84
C SER A 135 -4.99 30.20 8.66
N PHE A 136 -3.94 30.73 8.03
CA PHE A 136 -2.74 31.21 8.71
C PHE A 136 -2.95 32.71 8.98
N ASN A 137 -3.34 33.06 10.20
CA ASN A 137 -3.51 34.46 10.59
C ASN A 137 -2.13 35.04 10.92
N LYS A 138 -1.77 36.15 10.28
CA LYS A 138 -0.50 36.88 10.46
C LYS A 138 -0.66 37.99 11.49
#